data_AF-A0A0Q8NKJ8-F1
#
_entry.id   AF-A0A0Q8NKJ8-F1
#
_cell.length_a   1.000
_cell.length_b   1.000
_cell.length_c   1.000
_cell.angle_alpha   90.00
_cell.angle_beta   90.00
_cell.angle_gamma   90.00
#
_symmetry.space_group_name_H-M   'P 1'
#
loop_
_entity.id
_entity.type
_entity.pdbx_description
1 polymer ?
#
loop_
_entity_poly.entity_id
_entity_poly.type
_entity_poly.pdbx_seq_one_letter_code
_entity_poly.pdbx_strand_id
1 'polypeptide(L)'
;MSGLLGGADDARDLAVSVQHAFEQPDKGTEFELSGFVDVAGLVRRLRHREREVVAKLRCTEAALSEQRLAAEAARRLDDLSVAGFGAIQVCVPELVQLPDQRAALVSPYLGIPLSAPSAAALGLSGGAVSELLATLLARGVEASGCIPRNMFCHSGRTVLIDWEDALLVTAGAAPDQLTLMKWDIAWSDLFGDDLRLSDQIPASVPGGAAELDGFEATLAAWLPPATTRQEVRRHGIEVTLASELPVSEAAPASAARLGHLAEDVLPPQLGVFHTVLTARLRERHGDAAYAALLGQLHALVKHPRPTVPELEELRRGWVVELFSAAEDDLLGEAQTLRQLVWHLDQLVSTSGWAGACERAEVTEEITSRLARVVLATLGHEELDLLLRGSCAQGVLGLCSDVDFELSSAEFPAGYQPAEELLIEALGCLGLAAEGSAARPVERDLVSADGRVSRDLHEWFELRRPGSAHHDPGWTAALLSGPSADELCRPSQYEEQGRELTAKYLWFESRAALTRLAFTAPGLFPRPVTLERQLTALPGLIGDREAAELRDLVHETFTLREAADPSRLVGGQAERECSRLAERLDRLRQRLGLPGPQPS
;
A
#
# COMPACT_ATOMS: atom_id res chain seq x y z
N MET A 1 15.11 -13.19 35.45
CA MET A 1 14.96 -12.01 36.35
C MET A 1 13.48 -11.66 36.45
N SER A 2 12.76 -12.10 37.48
CA SER A 2 11.36 -11.71 37.73
C SER A 2 11.23 -11.04 39.11
N GLY A 3 10.65 -9.85 39.19
CA GLY A 3 10.38 -9.17 40.47
C GLY A 3 10.48 -7.64 40.43
N LEU A 4 9.65 -6.95 39.64
CA LEU A 4 9.44 -5.51 39.77
C LEU A 4 8.37 -5.18 40.83
N LEU A 5 7.43 -6.08 41.14
CA LEU A 5 6.35 -5.84 42.11
C LEU A 5 6.67 -6.30 43.54
N GLY A 6 6.48 -5.39 44.52
CA GLY A 6 6.55 -5.64 45.96
C GLY A 6 5.21 -5.92 46.64
N GLY A 7 4.11 -6.07 45.89
CA GLY A 7 2.76 -6.35 46.43
C GLY A 7 1.62 -5.95 45.49
N ALA A 8 0.36 -6.12 45.94
CA ALA A 8 -0.83 -5.81 45.13
C ALA A 8 -1.06 -4.30 44.89
N ASP A 9 -0.64 -3.45 45.84
CA ASP A 9 -0.69 -2.00 45.69
C ASP A 9 0.34 -1.50 44.65
N ASP A 10 1.48 -2.19 44.54
CA ASP A 10 2.51 -1.90 43.54
C ASP A 10 2.01 -2.20 42.12
N ALA A 11 1.24 -3.27 41.95
CA ALA A 11 0.68 -3.65 40.65
C ALA A 11 -0.30 -2.59 40.13
N ARG A 12 -1.12 -2.01 41.02
CA ARG A 12 -2.08 -0.96 40.69
C ARG A 12 -1.38 0.35 40.33
N ASP A 13 -0.36 0.73 41.09
CA ASP A 13 0.43 1.94 40.84
C ASP A 13 1.20 1.88 39.51
N LEU A 14 1.76 0.70 39.18
CA LEU A 14 2.38 0.45 37.89
C LEU A 14 1.36 0.54 36.74
N ALA A 15 0.15 -0.03 36.91
CA ALA A 15 -0.91 0.06 35.90
C ALA A 15 -1.30 1.51 35.59
N VAL A 16 -1.45 2.35 36.62
CA VAL A 16 -1.73 3.79 36.45
C VAL A 16 -0.58 4.48 35.72
N SER A 17 0.67 4.17 36.09
CA SER A 17 1.87 4.76 35.45
C SER A 17 1.94 4.41 33.96
N VAL A 18 1.67 3.15 33.61
CA VAL A 18 1.65 2.67 32.22
C VAL A 18 0.51 3.33 31.45
N GLN A 19 -0.70 3.34 31.99
CA GLN A 19 -1.85 3.96 31.35
C GLN A 19 -1.59 5.44 31.04
N HIS A 20 -1.04 6.18 32.00
CA HIS A 20 -0.69 7.59 31.82
C HIS A 20 0.35 7.80 30.71
N ALA A 21 1.36 6.92 30.61
CA ALA A 21 2.41 7.02 29.60
C ALA A 21 1.90 6.82 28.16
N PHE A 22 0.79 6.09 27.99
CA PHE A 22 0.16 5.89 26.69
C PHE A 22 -0.98 6.89 26.40
N GLU A 23 -1.61 7.47 27.41
CA GLU A 23 -2.65 8.50 27.25
C GLU A 23 -2.11 9.92 27.11
N GLN A 24 -0.88 10.20 27.58
CA GLN A 24 -0.24 11.52 27.52
C GLN A 24 1.11 11.43 26.80
N PRO A 25 1.13 11.50 25.45
CA PRO A 25 2.34 11.34 24.63
C PRO A 25 3.48 12.28 25.05
N ASP A 26 3.13 13.51 25.46
CA ASP A 26 4.07 14.58 25.82
C ASP A 26 4.79 14.38 27.18
N LYS A 27 4.44 13.33 27.94
CA LYS A 27 5.05 13.03 29.26
C LYS A 27 5.85 11.73 29.31
N GLY A 28 5.81 10.92 28.25
CA GLY A 28 6.74 9.79 28.08
C GLY A 28 8.10 10.31 27.64
N THR A 29 9.18 9.80 28.22
CA THR A 29 10.51 10.05 27.63
C THR A 29 10.58 9.24 26.33
N GLU A 30 10.97 9.88 25.22
CA GLU A 30 11.14 9.20 23.95
C GLU A 30 12.03 7.97 24.13
N PHE A 31 11.59 6.84 23.57
CA PHE A 31 12.40 5.64 23.51
C PHE A 31 13.29 5.75 22.28
N GLU A 32 14.38 6.50 22.39
CA GLU A 32 15.43 6.53 21.38
C GLU A 32 16.29 5.27 21.52
N LEU A 33 15.84 4.16 20.94
CA LEU A 33 16.76 3.10 20.55
C LEU A 33 17.29 3.45 19.16
N SER A 34 18.60 3.66 19.06
CA SER A 34 19.30 3.72 17.78
C SER A 34 18.84 2.55 16.89
N GLY A 35 18.07 2.84 15.84
CA GLY A 35 17.64 1.83 14.88
C GLY A 35 16.18 1.40 14.98
N PHE A 36 15.43 1.80 16.02
CA PHE A 36 14.02 1.45 16.21
C PHE A 36 13.11 2.65 15.95
N VAL A 37 12.11 2.49 15.09
CA VAL A 37 11.12 3.53 14.76
C VAL A 37 9.75 3.03 15.26
N ASP A 38 9.25 3.58 16.36
CA ASP A 38 7.95 3.21 16.93
C ASP A 38 6.83 4.04 16.29
N VAL A 39 6.53 3.78 15.00
CA VAL A 39 5.52 4.54 14.23
C VAL A 39 4.13 4.41 14.88
N ALA A 40 3.76 3.21 15.31
CA ALA A 40 2.46 2.94 15.93
C ALA A 40 2.37 3.39 17.40
N GLY A 41 3.48 3.82 18.00
CA GLY A 41 3.48 4.31 19.38
C GLY A 41 3.19 3.22 20.43
N LEU A 42 3.57 1.96 20.18
CA LEU A 42 3.26 0.81 21.03
C LEU A 42 4.28 0.59 22.15
N VAL A 43 5.41 1.29 22.15
CA VAL A 43 6.48 1.12 23.14
C VAL A 43 6.77 2.43 23.88
N ARG A 44 6.86 2.37 25.21
CA ARG A 44 7.16 3.54 26.06
C ARG A 44 8.24 3.25 27.08
N ARG A 45 9.18 4.18 27.22
CA ARG A 45 10.07 4.25 28.38
C ARG A 45 9.43 5.16 29.42
N LEU A 46 9.43 4.70 30.67
CA LEU A 46 8.95 5.49 31.79
C LEU A 46 9.74 5.19 33.06
N ARG A 47 9.69 6.11 34.01
CA ARG A 47 10.29 5.95 35.33
C ARG A 47 9.19 5.60 36.33
N HIS A 48 9.29 4.45 36.97
CA HIS A 48 8.37 4.01 38.02
C HIS A 48 9.18 3.69 39.29
N ARG A 49 8.90 4.43 40.39
CA ARG A 49 9.54 4.26 41.71
C ARG A 49 11.07 4.13 41.61
N GLU A 50 11.69 5.12 40.95
CA GLU A 50 13.13 5.23 40.69
C GLU A 50 13.74 4.22 39.73
N ARG A 51 12.95 3.25 39.21
CA ARG A 51 13.39 2.32 38.18
C ARG A 51 12.97 2.81 36.80
N GLU A 52 13.85 2.62 35.83
CA GLU A 52 13.49 2.80 34.44
C GLU A 52 12.92 1.49 33.90
N VAL A 53 11.77 1.57 33.26
CA VAL A 53 11.06 0.43 32.67
C VAL A 53 10.66 0.75 31.23
N VAL A 54 10.47 -0.31 30.46
CA VAL A 54 9.92 -0.27 29.11
C VAL A 54 8.59 -1.01 29.13
N ALA A 55 7.55 -0.39 28.57
CA ALA A 55 6.23 -0.97 28.42
C ALA A 55 5.89 -1.15 26.94
N LYS A 56 5.46 -2.36 26.55
CA LYS A 56 4.99 -2.72 25.20
C LYS A 56 3.50 -3.01 25.24
N LEU A 57 2.68 -2.24 24.53
CA LEU A 57 1.23 -2.44 24.43
C LEU A 57 0.87 -3.56 23.48
N ARG A 58 -0.03 -4.45 23.90
CA ARG A 58 -0.63 -5.51 23.07
C ARG A 58 -2.08 -5.80 23.45
N CYS A 59 -2.76 -6.61 22.65
CA CYS A 59 -3.99 -7.26 23.11
C CYS A 59 -3.66 -8.25 24.24
N THR A 60 -4.63 -8.47 25.12
CA THR A 60 -4.44 -9.30 26.33
C THR A 60 -3.98 -10.72 26.01
N GLU A 61 -4.55 -11.33 24.96
CA GLU A 61 -4.21 -12.70 24.56
C GLU A 61 -2.75 -12.82 24.10
N ALA A 62 -2.30 -11.92 23.21
CA ALA A 62 -0.92 -11.90 22.74
C ALA A 62 0.06 -11.64 23.89
N ALA A 63 -0.25 -10.70 24.79
CA ALA A 63 0.60 -10.41 25.95
C ALA A 63 0.72 -11.62 26.90
N LEU A 64 -0.39 -12.31 27.16
CA LEU A 64 -0.38 -13.54 27.97
C LEU A 64 0.43 -14.66 27.32
N SER A 65 0.29 -14.82 25.99
CA SER A 65 1.04 -15.81 25.22
C SER A 65 2.55 -15.55 25.31
N GLU A 66 2.97 -14.32 25.00
CA GLU A 66 4.37 -13.89 25.03
C GLU A 66 4.98 -14.02 26.43
N GLN A 67 4.27 -13.62 27.50
CA GLN A 67 4.75 -13.79 28.87
C GLN A 67 4.96 -15.27 29.22
N ARG A 68 4.04 -16.16 28.82
CA ARG A 68 4.15 -17.60 29.09
C ARG A 68 5.31 -18.22 28.33
N LEU A 69 5.50 -17.84 27.07
CA LEU A 69 6.65 -18.28 26.25
C LEU A 69 7.96 -17.82 26.88
N ALA A 70 8.07 -16.55 27.29
CA ALA A 70 9.24 -16.04 27.99
C ALA A 70 9.51 -16.79 29.29
N ALA A 71 8.48 -17.04 30.10
CA ALA A 71 8.62 -17.79 31.35
C ALA A 71 9.09 -19.23 31.11
N GLU A 72 8.57 -19.89 30.08
CA GLU A 72 8.97 -21.25 29.73
C GLU A 72 10.39 -21.33 29.16
N ALA A 73 10.73 -20.41 28.25
CA ALA A 73 12.08 -20.27 27.74
C ALA A 73 13.07 -20.01 28.88
N ALA A 74 12.72 -19.17 29.86
CA ALA A 74 13.54 -18.93 31.04
C ALA A 74 13.86 -20.22 31.81
N ARG A 75 12.90 -21.15 31.93
CA ARG A 75 13.12 -22.45 32.59
C ARG A 75 14.01 -23.38 31.76
N ARG A 76 13.82 -23.43 30.44
CA ARG A 76 14.59 -24.33 29.55
C ARG A 76 16.04 -23.88 29.36
N LEU A 77 16.24 -22.56 29.34
CA LEU A 77 17.54 -21.93 29.18
C LEU A 77 18.25 -21.67 30.52
N ASP A 78 17.71 -22.19 31.63
CA ASP A 78 18.34 -22.03 32.93
C ASP A 78 19.77 -22.61 32.95
N ASP A 79 20.65 -21.90 33.66
CA ASP A 79 22.10 -22.12 33.73
C ASP A 79 22.81 -22.24 32.35
N LEU A 80 22.19 -21.77 31.26
CA LEU A 80 22.82 -21.82 29.96
C LEU A 80 23.92 -20.77 29.83
N SER A 81 25.08 -21.18 29.33
CA SER A 81 26.18 -20.29 28.97
C SER A 81 26.70 -20.66 27.59
N VAL A 82 26.93 -19.66 26.74
CA VAL A 82 27.45 -19.84 25.38
C VAL A 82 28.72 -19.02 25.23
N ALA A 83 29.74 -19.57 24.58
CA ALA A 83 30.99 -18.85 24.34
C ALA A 83 30.72 -17.53 23.56
N GLY A 84 31.37 -16.44 23.98
CA GLY A 84 31.13 -15.10 23.41
C GLY A 84 29.92 -14.36 23.97
N PHE A 85 28.83 -15.06 24.33
CA PHE A 85 27.61 -14.46 24.92
C PHE A 85 27.57 -14.54 26.46
N GLY A 86 28.31 -15.46 27.05
CA GLY A 86 28.26 -15.73 28.48
C GLY A 86 26.93 -16.34 28.90
N ALA A 87 26.49 -16.05 30.13
CA ALA A 87 25.24 -16.58 30.67
C ALA A 87 24.02 -16.02 29.93
N ILE A 88 23.18 -16.89 29.38
CA ILE A 88 21.96 -16.52 28.67
C ILE A 88 20.82 -16.36 29.68
N GLN A 89 20.21 -15.18 29.69
CA GLN A 89 19.12 -14.85 30.61
C GLN A 89 17.88 -14.42 29.82
N VAL A 90 16.74 -14.95 30.21
CA VAL A 90 15.45 -14.54 29.65
C VAL A 90 14.83 -13.44 30.50
N CYS A 91 14.45 -12.32 29.87
CA CYS A 91 13.61 -11.31 30.49
C CYS A 91 12.16 -11.77 30.42
N VAL A 92 11.58 -12.11 31.57
CA VAL A 92 10.15 -12.42 31.67
C VAL A 92 9.43 -11.12 32.03
N PRO A 93 8.68 -10.51 31.11
CA PRO A 93 8.00 -9.25 31.38
C PRO A 93 6.87 -9.44 32.38
N GLU A 94 6.59 -8.39 33.12
CA GLU A 94 5.38 -8.32 33.94
C GLU A 94 4.18 -7.94 33.09
N LEU A 95 3.06 -8.61 33.34
CA LEU A 95 1.82 -8.36 32.62
C LEU A 95 0.96 -7.38 33.42
N VAL A 96 0.69 -6.23 32.82
CA VAL A 96 -0.17 -5.19 33.35
C VAL A 96 -1.46 -5.15 32.53
N GLN A 97 -2.58 -5.44 33.16
CA GLN A 97 -3.90 -5.36 32.53
C GLN A 97 -4.34 -3.91 32.43
N LEU A 98 -4.82 -3.50 31.25
CA LEU A 98 -5.35 -2.17 30.96
C LEU A 98 -6.84 -2.27 30.55
N PRO A 99 -7.57 -1.15 30.50
CA PRO A 99 -8.93 -1.13 29.96
C PRO A 99 -9.01 -1.62 28.50
N ASP A 100 -10.22 -2.01 28.07
CA ASP A 100 -10.54 -2.36 26.68
C ASP A 100 -9.79 -3.57 26.10
N GLN A 101 -9.60 -4.63 26.89
CA GLN A 101 -8.87 -5.85 26.52
C GLN A 101 -7.41 -5.63 26.10
N ARG A 102 -6.83 -4.49 26.45
CA ARG A 102 -5.41 -4.22 26.25
C ARG A 102 -4.60 -4.65 27.46
N ALA A 103 -3.35 -4.99 27.22
CA ALA A 103 -2.37 -5.23 28.27
C ALA A 103 -1.03 -4.60 27.87
N ALA A 104 -0.19 -4.35 28.87
CA ALA A 104 1.18 -3.97 28.66
C ALA A 104 2.12 -5.04 29.22
N LEU A 105 3.15 -5.37 28.46
CA LEU A 105 4.30 -6.13 28.93
C LEU A 105 5.35 -5.14 29.41
N VAL A 106 5.67 -5.19 30.70
CA VAL A 106 6.59 -4.26 31.35
C VAL A 106 7.88 -4.99 31.72
N SER A 107 8.99 -4.52 31.18
CA SER A 107 10.33 -5.04 31.46
C SER A 107 11.22 -3.94 32.06
N PRO A 108 12.27 -4.29 32.82
CA PRO A 108 13.30 -3.32 33.17
C PRO A 108 13.93 -2.73 31.89
N TYR A 109 14.34 -1.46 31.95
CA TYR A 109 15.17 -0.88 30.89
C TYR A 109 16.57 -1.51 30.93
N LEU A 110 16.95 -2.18 29.84
CA LEU A 110 18.19 -2.95 29.75
C LEU A 110 19.36 -2.16 29.14
N GLY A 111 19.17 -0.89 28.78
CA GLY A 111 20.22 -0.07 28.19
C GLY A 111 20.32 -0.23 26.68
N ILE A 112 21.53 -0.46 26.17
CA ILE A 112 21.85 -0.42 24.74
C ILE A 112 21.84 -1.86 24.18
N PRO A 113 21.09 -2.13 23.09
CA PRO A 113 21.04 -3.46 22.47
C PRO A 113 22.33 -3.75 21.69
N LEU A 114 22.55 -5.03 21.38
CA LEU A 114 23.72 -5.50 20.64
C LEU A 114 23.80 -4.91 19.22
N SER A 115 22.67 -4.58 18.60
CA SER A 115 22.60 -3.92 17.29
C SER A 115 23.06 -2.46 17.27
N ALA A 116 23.27 -1.82 18.42
CA ALA A 116 23.65 -0.40 18.46
C ALA A 116 25.12 -0.20 18.03
N PRO A 117 25.46 0.92 17.34
CA PRO A 117 26.82 1.18 16.85
C PRO A 117 27.90 1.16 17.94
N SER A 118 27.55 1.56 19.17
CA SER A 118 28.48 1.56 20.33
C SER A 118 28.66 0.18 20.97
N ALA A 119 27.80 -0.78 20.63
CA ALA A 119 27.80 -2.15 21.14
C ALA A 119 28.28 -3.18 20.09
N ALA A 120 28.39 -2.78 18.82
CA ALA A 120 28.61 -3.67 17.68
C ALA A 120 29.85 -4.57 17.85
N ALA A 121 29.59 -5.88 17.89
CA ALA A 121 30.46 -7.02 17.63
C ALA A 121 31.89 -7.02 18.22
N LEU A 122 32.12 -6.50 19.43
CA LEU A 122 33.43 -6.63 20.09
C LEU A 122 33.71 -8.11 20.46
N GLY A 123 34.21 -8.89 19.49
CA GLY A 123 34.76 -10.23 19.65
C GLY A 123 33.84 -11.41 19.32
N LEU A 124 32.66 -11.21 18.75
CA LEU A 124 31.78 -12.30 18.29
C LEU A 124 32.22 -12.81 16.91
N SER A 125 31.98 -14.09 16.61
CA SER A 125 32.23 -14.70 15.30
C SER A 125 30.95 -15.36 14.78
N GLY A 126 30.83 -15.55 13.46
CA GLY A 126 29.70 -16.30 12.88
C GLY A 126 29.56 -17.72 13.44
N GLY A 127 30.68 -18.35 13.81
CA GLY A 127 30.67 -19.64 14.51
C GLY A 127 29.98 -19.57 15.89
N ALA A 128 30.16 -18.48 16.64
CA ALA A 128 29.49 -18.28 17.91
C ALA A 128 27.96 -18.10 17.75
N VAL A 129 27.53 -17.47 16.65
CA VAL A 129 26.10 -17.34 16.32
C VAL A 129 25.48 -18.71 16.03
N SER A 130 26.15 -19.54 15.22
CA SER A 130 25.71 -20.91 14.93
C SER A 130 25.65 -21.77 16.19
N GLU A 131 26.65 -21.64 17.08
CA GLU A 131 26.67 -22.32 18.37
C GLU A 131 25.50 -21.89 19.26
N LEU A 132 25.17 -20.59 19.28
CA LEU A 132 24.01 -20.07 20.02
C LEU A 132 22.72 -20.73 19.53
N LEU A 133 22.44 -20.74 18.23
CA LEU A 133 21.22 -21.36 17.68
C LEU A 133 21.14 -22.85 18.04
N ALA A 134 22.22 -23.60 17.80
CA ALA A 134 22.28 -25.02 18.10
C ALA A 134 22.03 -25.30 19.58
N THR A 135 22.55 -24.45 20.46
CA THR A 135 22.41 -24.61 21.91
C THR A 135 21.00 -24.27 22.40
N LEU A 136 20.34 -23.27 21.82
CA LEU A 136 18.92 -22.98 22.09
C LEU A 136 18.02 -24.15 21.66
N LEU A 137 18.24 -24.67 20.44
CA LEU A 137 17.49 -25.81 19.91
C LEU A 137 17.72 -27.08 20.74
N ALA A 138 18.94 -27.32 21.22
CA ALA A 138 19.26 -28.42 22.13
C ALA A 138 18.50 -28.34 23.46
N ARG A 139 18.06 -27.13 23.87
CA ARG A 139 17.16 -26.91 25.01
C ARG A 139 15.67 -26.90 24.62
N GLY A 140 15.33 -27.17 23.36
CA GLY A 140 13.97 -27.17 22.85
C GLY A 140 13.38 -25.77 22.75
N VAL A 141 14.21 -24.76 22.48
CA VAL A 141 13.79 -23.37 22.28
C VAL A 141 14.22 -22.94 20.89
N GLU A 142 13.25 -22.67 20.03
CA GLU A 142 13.47 -22.03 18.74
C GLU A 142 13.02 -20.57 18.87
N ALA A 143 13.98 -19.64 18.82
CA ALA A 143 13.73 -18.23 19.07
C ALA A 143 14.14 -17.41 17.84
N SER A 144 13.22 -17.21 16.90
CA SER A 144 13.44 -16.34 15.74
C SER A 144 13.73 -14.88 16.14
N GLY A 145 13.20 -14.44 17.29
CA GLY A 145 13.51 -13.15 17.91
C GLY A 145 14.86 -13.08 18.64
N CYS A 146 15.68 -14.14 18.66
CA CYS A 146 17.03 -14.12 19.23
C CYS A 146 18.04 -13.51 18.24
N ILE A 147 17.84 -12.21 18.00
CA ILE A 147 18.57 -11.40 17.04
C ILE A 147 19.14 -10.14 17.72
N PRO A 148 20.17 -9.48 17.16
CA PRO A 148 20.93 -8.45 17.86
C PRO A 148 20.10 -7.30 18.48
N ARG A 149 18.99 -6.89 17.85
CA ARG A 149 18.11 -5.83 18.39
C ARG A 149 17.38 -6.21 19.69
N ASN A 150 17.21 -7.51 19.93
CA ASN A 150 16.50 -8.08 21.07
C ASN A 150 17.46 -8.65 22.14
N MET A 151 18.76 -8.32 22.04
CA MET A 151 19.82 -8.85 22.90
C MET A 151 20.58 -7.73 23.60
N PHE A 152 20.79 -7.87 24.91
CA PHE A 152 21.50 -6.90 25.74
C PHE A 152 22.66 -7.58 26.46
N CYS A 153 23.89 -7.25 26.06
CA CYS A 153 25.11 -7.87 26.59
C CYS A 153 25.70 -7.03 27.74
N HIS A 154 25.88 -7.65 28.89
CA HIS A 154 26.42 -7.03 30.10
C HIS A 154 27.45 -7.96 30.74
N SER A 155 28.73 -7.58 30.78
CA SER A 155 29.79 -8.21 31.60
C SER A 155 29.61 -9.71 31.91
N GLY A 156 29.66 -10.56 30.88
CA GLY A 156 29.56 -12.02 31.00
C GLY A 156 28.14 -12.61 31.00
N ARG A 157 27.11 -11.82 30.68
CA ARG A 157 25.75 -12.30 30.44
C ARG A 157 25.10 -11.60 29.23
N THR A 158 24.15 -12.28 28.60
CA THR A 158 23.28 -11.76 27.55
C THR A 158 21.83 -11.92 27.99
N VAL A 159 21.08 -10.82 27.98
CA VAL A 159 19.64 -10.82 28.29
C VAL A 159 18.85 -10.77 26.99
N LEU A 160 17.90 -11.69 26.84
CA LEU A 160 17.02 -11.84 25.69
C LEU A 160 15.62 -11.32 26.03
N ILE A 161 15.05 -10.51 25.12
CA ILE A 161 13.68 -10.00 25.18
C ILE A 161 12.87 -10.46 23.95
N ASP A 162 11.61 -10.04 23.89
CA ASP A 162 10.75 -10.15 22.70
C ASP A 162 10.50 -11.59 22.25
N TRP A 163 9.66 -12.29 23.02
CA TRP A 163 9.41 -13.73 22.91
C TRP A 163 8.14 -14.07 22.13
N GLU A 164 7.66 -13.13 21.32
CA GLU A 164 6.40 -13.24 20.58
C GLU A 164 6.44 -14.33 19.49
N ASP A 165 7.59 -14.46 18.83
CA ASP A 165 7.80 -15.41 17.73
C ASP A 165 8.59 -16.67 18.17
N ALA A 166 8.65 -16.93 19.47
CA ALA A 166 9.37 -18.10 20.00
C ALA A 166 8.51 -19.37 19.95
N LEU A 167 9.11 -20.48 19.54
CA LEU A 167 8.50 -21.80 19.49
C LEU A 167 9.16 -22.75 20.48
N LEU A 168 8.33 -23.56 21.13
CA LEU A 168 8.75 -24.60 22.04
C LEU A 168 8.77 -25.93 21.29
N VAL A 169 9.95 -26.31 20.82
CA VAL A 169 10.17 -27.49 19.98
C VAL A 169 10.70 -28.68 20.78
N THR A 170 10.77 -29.84 20.12
CA THR A 170 11.51 -30.99 20.68
C THR A 170 12.99 -30.63 20.77
N ALA A 171 13.64 -30.95 21.88
CA ALA A 171 15.06 -30.71 22.06
C ALA A 171 15.89 -31.34 20.93
N GLY A 172 16.71 -30.53 20.27
CA GLY A 172 17.54 -30.93 19.12
C GLY A 172 16.78 -30.98 17.78
N ALA A 173 15.56 -30.47 17.70
CA ALA A 173 14.87 -30.28 16.42
C ALA A 173 15.66 -29.34 15.50
N ALA A 174 15.52 -29.55 14.19
CA ALA A 174 16.01 -28.60 13.19
C ALA A 174 15.16 -27.31 13.26
N PRO A 175 15.76 -26.12 13.07
CA PRO A 175 15.01 -24.86 13.03
C PRO A 175 14.09 -24.81 11.81
N ASP A 176 13.04 -24.02 11.86
CA ASP A 176 12.26 -23.65 10.67
C ASP A 176 13.08 -22.75 9.74
N GLN A 177 12.82 -22.84 8.42
CA GLN A 177 13.48 -21.97 7.44
C GLN A 177 13.23 -20.48 7.69
N LEU A 178 12.04 -20.10 8.18
CA LEU A 178 11.73 -18.71 8.52
C LEU A 178 12.58 -18.21 9.69
N THR A 179 12.78 -19.05 10.72
CA THR A 179 13.68 -18.75 11.83
C THR A 179 15.10 -18.54 11.32
N LEU A 180 15.59 -19.45 10.47
CA LEU A 180 16.95 -19.38 9.94
C LEU A 180 17.14 -18.15 9.05
N MET A 181 16.16 -17.80 8.22
CA MET A 181 16.14 -16.58 7.41
C MET A 181 16.24 -15.31 8.28
N LYS A 182 15.38 -15.18 9.30
CA LYS A 182 15.40 -14.03 10.23
C LYS A 182 16.75 -13.90 10.93
N TRP A 183 17.37 -15.02 11.31
CA TRP A 183 18.71 -15.05 11.87
C TRP A 183 19.77 -14.62 10.85
N ASP A 184 19.72 -15.15 9.63
CA ASP A 184 20.69 -14.83 8.59
C ASP A 184 20.71 -13.31 8.33
N ILE A 185 19.54 -12.70 8.14
CA ILE A 185 19.41 -11.25 7.91
C ILE A 185 19.96 -10.46 9.10
N ALA A 186 19.43 -10.71 10.30
CA ALA A 186 19.72 -9.83 11.45
C ALA A 186 21.15 -9.97 11.98
N TRP A 187 21.74 -11.16 11.90
CA TRP A 187 23.14 -11.35 12.28
C TRP A 187 24.07 -10.85 11.19
N SER A 188 23.79 -11.11 9.90
CA SER A 188 24.57 -10.55 8.80
C SER A 188 24.61 -9.02 8.86
N ASP A 189 23.48 -8.38 9.19
CA ASP A 189 23.41 -6.92 9.39
C ASP A 189 24.39 -6.42 10.46
N LEU A 190 24.48 -7.13 11.59
CA LEU A 190 25.43 -6.78 12.66
C LEU A 190 26.90 -6.90 12.22
N PHE A 191 27.24 -7.92 11.42
CA PHE A 191 28.60 -8.15 10.94
C PHE A 191 28.95 -7.34 9.68
N GLY A 192 27.95 -6.79 8.98
CA GLY A 192 28.12 -6.13 7.69
C GLY A 192 28.53 -7.08 6.57
N ASP A 193 28.26 -8.39 6.72
CA ASP A 193 28.61 -9.43 5.76
C ASP A 193 27.60 -10.58 5.82
N ASP A 194 27.36 -11.23 4.68
CA ASP A 194 26.45 -12.38 4.57
C ASP A 194 27.04 -13.60 5.28
N LEU A 195 26.47 -13.94 6.44
CA LEU A 195 26.94 -15.07 7.25
C LEU A 195 26.60 -16.43 6.64
N ARG A 196 25.63 -16.50 5.72
CA ARG A 196 25.15 -17.75 5.12
C ARG A 196 24.82 -18.82 6.15
N LEU A 197 24.09 -18.44 7.20
CA LEU A 197 23.64 -19.40 8.22
C LEU A 197 22.74 -20.46 7.59
N SER A 198 21.95 -20.07 6.58
CA SER A 198 21.11 -20.94 5.76
C SER A 198 21.87 -22.07 5.05
N ASP A 199 23.10 -21.84 4.62
CA ASP A 199 23.96 -22.86 3.99
C ASP A 199 24.59 -23.82 5.02
N GLN A 200 24.73 -23.37 6.27
CA GLN A 200 25.49 -24.07 7.31
C GLN A 200 24.59 -24.94 8.22
N ILE A 201 23.33 -24.54 8.40
CA ILE A 201 22.42 -25.14 9.37
C ILE A 201 21.24 -25.77 8.61
N PRO A 202 21.07 -27.11 8.66
CA PRO A 202 19.94 -27.75 8.01
C PRO A 202 18.63 -27.29 8.66
N ALA A 203 17.78 -26.63 7.88
CA ALA A 203 16.45 -26.23 8.32
C ALA A 203 15.39 -27.28 7.96
N SER A 204 14.38 -27.38 8.82
CA SER A 204 13.14 -28.09 8.49
C SER A 204 12.33 -27.28 7.50
N VAL A 205 11.68 -27.97 6.56
CA VAL A 205 10.83 -27.33 5.56
C VAL A 205 9.58 -26.81 6.26
N PRO A 206 9.21 -25.52 6.09
CA PRO A 206 8.03 -24.96 6.72
C PRO A 206 6.79 -25.77 6.34
N GLY A 207 6.00 -26.11 7.34
CA GLY A 207 4.88 -27.05 7.18
C GLY A 207 3.85 -26.53 6.16
N GLY A 208 3.70 -27.20 5.02
CA GLY A 208 2.73 -26.83 3.97
C GLY A 208 1.26 -26.79 4.42
N ALA A 209 0.95 -27.32 5.62
CA ALA A 209 -0.39 -27.31 6.20
C ALA A 209 -0.76 -26.01 6.94
N ALA A 210 0.22 -25.23 7.42
CA ALA A 210 -0.06 -23.97 8.13
C ALA A 210 -0.77 -22.95 7.20
N GLU A 211 -1.56 -22.05 7.77
CA GLU A 211 -2.15 -20.93 7.02
C GLU A 211 -1.06 -19.92 6.60
N LEU A 212 -1.32 -19.21 5.50
CA LEU A 212 -0.42 -18.16 5.04
C LEU A 212 -0.62 -16.92 5.91
N ASP A 213 0.45 -16.25 6.31
CA ASP A 213 0.36 -14.95 6.97
C ASP A 213 -0.01 -13.82 5.97
N GLY A 214 -0.07 -12.56 6.43
CA GLY A 214 -0.45 -11.44 5.57
C GLY A 214 0.52 -11.16 4.42
N PHE A 215 1.83 -11.31 4.66
CA PHE A 215 2.85 -11.17 3.64
C PHE A 215 2.73 -12.31 2.62
N GLU A 216 2.66 -13.54 3.10
CA GLU A 216 2.55 -14.75 2.29
C GLU A 216 1.24 -14.78 1.48
N ALA A 217 0.12 -14.33 2.04
CA ALA A 217 -1.16 -14.25 1.35
C ALA A 217 -1.16 -13.22 0.21
N THR A 218 -0.52 -12.08 0.44
CA THR A 218 -0.34 -11.04 -0.59
C THR A 218 0.56 -11.55 -1.71
N LEU A 219 1.70 -12.15 -1.36
CA LEU A 219 2.62 -12.75 -2.33
C LEU A 219 1.95 -13.89 -3.13
N ALA A 220 1.14 -14.72 -2.47
CA ALA A 220 0.40 -15.79 -3.13
C ALA A 220 -0.58 -15.27 -4.20
N ALA A 221 -1.15 -14.07 -4.01
CA ALA A 221 -2.05 -13.47 -4.99
C ALA A 221 -1.32 -13.02 -6.27
N TRP A 222 -0.01 -12.79 -6.19
CA TRP A 222 0.84 -12.38 -7.32
C TRP A 222 1.50 -13.56 -8.05
N LEU A 223 1.48 -14.73 -7.42
CA LEU A 223 2.05 -15.95 -7.99
C LEU A 223 0.99 -16.72 -8.80
N PRO A 224 1.42 -17.61 -9.72
CA PRO A 224 0.48 -18.43 -10.49
C PRO A 224 -0.52 -19.17 -9.59
N PRO A 225 -1.82 -19.29 -9.96
CA PRO A 225 -2.84 -19.90 -9.09
C PRO A 225 -2.57 -21.35 -8.67
N ALA A 226 -1.71 -22.06 -9.40
CA ALA A 226 -1.29 -23.42 -9.08
C ALA A 226 -0.19 -23.51 -8.01
N THR A 227 0.36 -22.37 -7.57
CA THR A 227 1.47 -22.31 -6.61
C THR A 227 1.01 -22.83 -5.25
N THR A 228 1.73 -23.81 -4.72
CA THR A 228 1.44 -24.39 -3.41
C THR A 228 1.87 -23.44 -2.28
N ARG A 229 1.24 -23.55 -1.11
CA ARG A 229 1.65 -22.77 0.08
C ARG A 229 3.14 -22.90 0.38
N GLN A 230 3.70 -24.10 0.23
CA GLN A 230 5.12 -24.34 0.46
C GLN A 230 6.01 -23.56 -0.54
N GLU A 231 5.61 -23.48 -1.80
CA GLU A 231 6.32 -22.71 -2.82
C GLU A 231 6.23 -21.21 -2.56
N VAL A 232 5.06 -20.71 -2.12
CA VAL A 232 4.88 -19.32 -1.69
C VAL A 232 5.87 -18.98 -0.57
N ARG A 233 5.95 -19.81 0.47
CA ARG A 233 6.86 -19.58 1.61
C ARG A 233 8.32 -19.58 1.20
N ARG A 234 8.71 -20.58 0.38
CA ARG A 234 10.07 -20.65 -0.14
C ARG A 234 10.40 -19.38 -0.94
N HIS A 235 9.50 -18.95 -1.82
CA HIS A 235 9.70 -17.75 -2.61
C HIS A 235 9.76 -16.49 -1.73
N GLY A 236 8.87 -16.36 -0.74
CA GLY A 236 8.89 -15.29 0.25
C GLY A 236 10.23 -15.20 0.99
N ILE A 237 10.77 -16.33 1.43
CA ILE A 237 12.09 -16.40 2.07
C ILE A 237 13.21 -15.96 1.12
N GLU A 238 13.19 -16.44 -0.12
CA GLU A 238 14.20 -16.09 -1.14
C GLU A 238 14.20 -14.59 -1.44
N VAL A 239 13.02 -13.97 -1.65
CA VAL A 239 12.92 -12.53 -1.95
C VAL A 239 13.28 -11.67 -0.73
N THR A 240 12.89 -12.06 0.48
CA THR A 240 13.24 -11.33 1.70
C THR A 240 14.73 -11.38 1.97
N LEU A 241 15.41 -12.52 1.79
CA LEU A 241 16.87 -12.61 1.89
C LEU A 241 17.57 -11.71 0.87
N ALA A 242 17.16 -11.80 -0.39
CA ALA A 242 17.76 -11.01 -1.46
C ALA A 242 17.60 -9.50 -1.21
N SER A 243 16.43 -9.08 -0.71
CA SER A 243 16.18 -7.70 -0.33
C SER A 243 16.99 -7.28 0.90
N GLU A 244 16.98 -8.04 1.99
CA GLU A 244 17.38 -7.50 3.31
C GLU A 244 18.81 -7.84 3.76
N LEU A 245 19.52 -8.76 3.08
CA LEU A 245 20.91 -9.05 3.40
C LEU A 245 21.80 -7.80 3.23
N PRO A 246 22.91 -7.69 4.01
CA PRO A 246 23.81 -6.54 3.92
C PRO A 246 24.31 -6.30 2.50
N VAL A 247 24.44 -5.03 2.14
CA VAL A 247 25.11 -4.60 0.90
C VAL A 247 26.59 -4.40 1.18
N SER A 248 27.43 -4.73 0.20
CA SER A 248 28.89 -4.60 0.36
C SER A 248 29.38 -3.15 0.50
N GLU A 249 28.58 -2.17 0.09
CA GLU A 249 28.91 -0.74 0.17
C GLU A 249 28.32 -0.09 1.43
N ALA A 250 28.99 0.94 1.94
CA ALA A 250 28.54 1.66 3.12
C ALA A 250 27.27 2.47 2.82
N ALA A 251 26.11 1.90 3.12
CA ALA A 251 24.84 2.62 3.14
C ALA A 251 24.63 3.31 4.51
N PRO A 252 23.95 4.47 4.56
CA PRO A 252 23.67 5.17 5.82
C PRO A 252 22.65 4.43 6.71
N ALA A 253 21.91 3.47 6.14
CA ALA A 253 21.04 2.55 6.85
C ALA A 253 21.15 1.15 6.24
N SER A 254 20.91 0.12 7.05
CA SER A 254 20.89 -1.25 6.56
C SER A 254 19.61 -1.60 5.81
N ALA A 255 19.73 -2.57 4.89
CA ALA A 255 18.61 -3.08 4.11
C ALA A 255 17.50 -3.66 5.01
N ALA A 256 17.86 -4.51 5.97
CA ALA A 256 16.94 -5.06 6.97
C ALA A 256 16.17 -3.99 7.75
N ARG A 257 16.85 -2.89 8.13
CA ARG A 257 16.19 -1.77 8.82
C ARG A 257 15.18 -1.06 7.94
N LEU A 258 15.52 -0.85 6.67
CA LEU A 258 14.61 -0.22 5.71
C LEU A 258 13.45 -1.15 5.30
N GLY A 259 13.67 -2.46 5.25
CA GLY A 259 12.63 -3.47 5.08
C GLY A 259 11.57 -3.37 6.19
N HIS A 260 11.99 -3.41 7.46
CA HIS A 260 11.07 -3.21 8.58
C HIS A 260 10.37 -1.85 8.57
N LEU A 261 11.08 -0.78 8.21
CA LEU A 261 10.45 0.53 8.12
C LEU A 261 9.41 0.60 6.99
N ALA A 262 9.64 -0.10 5.86
CA ALA A 262 8.66 -0.20 4.79
C ALA A 262 7.38 -0.89 5.27
N GLU A 263 7.48 -1.95 6.07
CA GLU A 263 6.32 -2.62 6.68
C GLU A 263 5.52 -1.70 7.61
N ASP A 264 6.20 -0.82 8.37
CA ASP A 264 5.56 0.12 9.29
C ASP A 264 4.91 1.33 8.59
N VAL A 265 5.51 1.75 7.48
CA VAL A 265 5.14 3.01 6.80
C VAL A 265 4.19 2.76 5.64
N LEU A 266 4.47 1.78 4.78
CA LEU A 266 3.72 1.58 3.56
C LEU A 266 2.41 0.81 3.82
N PRO A 267 1.40 1.02 2.98
CA PRO A 267 0.27 0.12 2.88
C PRO A 267 0.71 -1.35 2.64
N PRO A 268 -0.09 -2.35 3.06
CA PRO A 268 0.36 -3.75 3.07
C PRO A 268 0.87 -4.27 1.72
N GLN A 269 0.20 -3.98 0.60
CA GLN A 269 0.65 -4.49 -0.69
C GLN A 269 1.93 -3.80 -1.15
N LEU A 270 2.03 -2.49 -0.93
CA LEU A 270 3.27 -1.75 -1.17
C LEU A 270 4.44 -2.23 -0.29
N GLY A 271 4.18 -2.68 0.94
CA GLY A 271 5.20 -3.28 1.81
C GLY A 271 5.78 -4.57 1.24
N VAL A 272 4.91 -5.50 0.79
CA VAL A 272 5.35 -6.74 0.12
C VAL A 272 6.02 -6.42 -1.22
N PHE A 273 5.49 -5.43 -1.95
CA PHE A 273 6.02 -5.01 -3.24
C PHE A 273 7.40 -4.39 -3.11
N HIS A 274 7.64 -3.61 -2.06
CA HIS A 274 8.96 -3.10 -1.72
C HIS A 274 9.97 -4.24 -1.66
N THR A 275 9.70 -5.29 -0.87
CA THR A 275 10.60 -6.45 -0.73
C THR A 275 10.86 -7.16 -2.06
N VAL A 276 9.82 -7.41 -2.86
CA VAL A 276 9.97 -8.06 -4.17
C VAL A 276 10.76 -7.19 -5.15
N LEU A 277 10.44 -5.90 -5.20
CA LEU A 277 11.06 -4.96 -6.13
C LEU A 277 12.53 -4.70 -5.77
N THR A 278 12.87 -4.49 -4.50
CA THR A 278 14.26 -4.28 -4.07
C THR A 278 15.12 -5.52 -4.29
N ALA A 279 14.59 -6.72 -4.07
CA ALA A 279 15.27 -7.97 -4.42
C ALA A 279 15.62 -8.01 -5.92
N ARG A 280 14.65 -7.70 -6.78
CA ARG A 280 14.83 -7.65 -8.24
C ARG A 280 15.80 -6.56 -8.69
N LEU A 281 15.70 -5.36 -8.14
CA LEU A 281 16.58 -4.24 -8.45
C LEU A 281 18.03 -4.58 -8.05
N ARG A 282 18.22 -5.17 -6.88
CA ARG A 282 19.54 -5.63 -6.42
C ARG A 282 20.13 -6.69 -7.33
N GLU A 283 19.35 -7.70 -7.73
CA GLU A 283 19.79 -8.74 -8.66
C GLU A 283 20.22 -8.14 -10.01
N ARG A 284 19.45 -7.19 -10.53
CA ARG A 284 19.65 -6.62 -11.87
C ARG A 284 20.75 -5.58 -11.94
N HIS A 285 20.85 -4.70 -10.93
CA HIS A 285 21.75 -3.54 -10.94
C HIS A 285 22.97 -3.70 -10.03
N GLY A 286 22.97 -4.71 -9.17
CA GLY A 286 24.00 -4.96 -8.18
C GLY A 286 23.91 -4.07 -6.95
N ASP A 287 24.75 -4.40 -5.96
CA ASP A 287 24.72 -3.81 -4.62
C ASP A 287 24.97 -2.30 -4.58
N ALA A 288 25.74 -1.73 -5.52
CA ALA A 288 26.04 -0.30 -5.53
C ALA A 288 24.79 0.56 -5.83
N ALA A 289 24.01 0.17 -6.84
CA ALA A 289 22.76 0.85 -7.17
C ALA A 289 21.72 0.66 -6.06
N TYR A 290 21.66 -0.55 -5.49
CA TYR A 290 20.76 -0.82 -4.37
C TYR A 290 21.13 0.00 -3.13
N ALA A 291 22.41 0.09 -2.76
CA ALA A 291 22.89 0.93 -1.68
C ALA A 291 22.55 2.42 -1.88
N ALA A 292 22.60 2.91 -3.13
CA ALA A 292 22.18 4.27 -3.46
C ALA A 292 20.68 4.48 -3.21
N LEU A 293 19.83 3.54 -3.62
CA LEU A 293 18.39 3.57 -3.32
C LEU A 293 18.12 3.55 -1.81
N LEU A 294 18.80 2.68 -1.05
CA LEU A 294 18.68 2.65 0.41
C LEU A 294 19.07 4.00 1.03
N GLY A 295 20.12 4.64 0.52
CA GLY A 295 20.51 5.99 0.94
C GLY A 295 19.44 7.04 0.68
N GLN A 296 18.78 6.97 -0.48
CA GLN A 296 17.66 7.88 -0.82
C GLN A 296 16.46 7.65 0.08
N LEU A 297 16.03 6.40 0.28
CA LEU A 297 14.91 6.07 1.16
C LEU A 297 15.18 6.47 2.62
N HIS A 298 16.39 6.21 3.11
CA HIS A 298 16.79 6.63 4.45
C HIS A 298 16.74 8.16 4.63
N ALA A 299 17.14 8.93 3.61
CA ALA A 299 17.13 10.39 3.67
C ALA A 299 15.71 11.00 3.77
N LEU A 300 14.67 10.24 3.39
CA LEU A 300 13.27 10.67 3.55
C LEU A 300 12.82 10.64 5.02
N VAL A 301 13.47 9.84 5.87
CA VAL A 301 13.08 9.65 7.27
C VAL A 301 13.57 10.82 8.12
N LYS A 302 12.77 11.88 8.19
CA LYS A 302 13.10 13.10 8.96
C LYS A 302 12.93 12.93 10.46
N HIS A 303 11.90 12.19 10.88
CA HIS A 303 11.50 12.04 12.28
C HIS A 303 11.20 10.56 12.60
N PRO A 304 11.59 10.06 13.79
CA PRO A 304 11.31 8.69 14.22
C PRO A 304 9.84 8.46 14.59
N ARG A 305 9.05 9.54 14.72
CA ARG A 305 7.60 9.50 14.97
C ARG A 305 6.92 10.57 14.11
N PRO A 306 6.67 10.27 12.83
CA PRO A 306 6.00 11.23 11.98
C PRO A 306 4.56 11.46 12.45
N THR A 307 4.12 12.71 12.44
CA THR A 307 2.70 13.08 12.44
C THR A 307 2.00 12.52 11.19
N VAL A 308 0.67 12.48 11.16
CA VAL A 308 -0.08 11.97 9.99
C VAL A 308 0.35 12.66 8.67
N PRO A 309 0.48 14.00 8.59
CA PRO A 309 0.96 14.66 7.37
C PRO A 309 2.41 14.31 7.01
N GLU A 310 3.29 14.13 8.00
CA GLU A 310 4.68 13.71 7.75
C GLU A 310 4.78 12.26 7.28
N LEU A 311 3.87 11.39 7.74
CA LEU A 311 3.78 10.01 7.28
C LEU A 311 3.29 9.95 5.82
N GLU A 312 2.32 10.79 5.46
CA GLU A 312 1.87 10.95 4.07
C GLU A 312 3.01 11.48 3.18
N GLU A 313 3.79 12.47 3.63
CA GLU A 313 4.97 12.96 2.92
C GLU A 313 6.02 11.86 2.74
N LEU A 314 6.27 11.07 3.79
CA LEU A 314 7.21 9.95 3.76
C LEU A 314 6.75 8.88 2.76
N ARG A 315 5.49 8.44 2.81
CA ARG A 315 4.91 7.47 1.86
C ARG A 315 5.02 7.95 0.42
N ARG A 316 4.67 9.21 0.17
CA ARG A 316 4.76 9.83 -1.15
C ARG A 316 6.20 9.80 -1.66
N GLY A 317 7.15 10.26 -0.87
CA GLY A 317 8.57 10.23 -1.21
C GLY A 317 9.06 8.81 -1.48
N TRP A 318 8.66 7.86 -0.64
CA TRP A 318 9.07 6.46 -0.75
C TRP A 318 8.60 5.82 -2.05
N VAL A 319 7.32 6.00 -2.40
CA VAL A 319 6.76 5.52 -3.68
C VAL A 319 7.49 6.17 -4.86
N VAL A 320 7.74 7.48 -4.83
CA VAL A 320 8.46 8.16 -5.91
C VAL A 320 9.87 7.59 -6.11
N GLU A 321 10.66 7.45 -5.05
CA GLU A 321 12.03 6.92 -5.18
C GLU A 321 12.03 5.45 -5.61
N LEU A 322 11.17 4.62 -5.00
CA LEU A 322 11.08 3.19 -5.30
C LEU A 322 10.69 2.94 -6.77
N PHE A 323 9.65 3.62 -7.26
CA PHE A 323 9.22 3.48 -8.66
C PHE A 323 10.18 4.16 -9.64
N SER A 324 10.82 5.27 -9.28
CA SER A 324 11.83 5.90 -10.14
C SER A 324 13.03 4.98 -10.36
N ALA A 325 13.51 4.31 -9.32
CA ALA A 325 14.62 3.36 -9.44
C ALA A 325 14.27 2.16 -10.34
N ALA A 326 12.99 1.78 -10.41
CA ALA A 326 12.50 0.75 -11.30
C ALA A 326 12.20 1.24 -12.73
N GLU A 327 11.92 2.53 -12.91
CA GLU A 327 11.71 3.15 -14.23
C GLU A 327 12.99 3.30 -15.05
N ASP A 328 14.14 3.52 -14.41
CA ASP A 328 15.44 3.69 -15.08
C ASP A 328 15.78 2.49 -16.01
N ASP A 329 15.14 1.34 -15.76
CA ASP A 329 15.24 0.12 -16.56
C ASP A 329 14.33 0.06 -17.80
N LEU A 330 13.30 0.89 -17.83
CA LEU A 330 12.19 0.78 -18.78
C LEU A 330 12.18 1.93 -19.78
N LEU A 331 12.86 3.05 -19.48
CA LEU A 331 12.57 4.32 -20.13
C LEU A 331 13.80 5.23 -20.34
N GLY A 332 13.95 5.73 -21.57
CA GLY A 332 14.81 6.86 -21.91
C GLY A 332 13.99 8.15 -22.04
N GLU A 333 13.10 8.40 -21.08
CA GLU A 333 12.09 9.46 -21.18
C GLU A 333 12.64 10.85 -20.88
N ALA A 334 11.99 11.88 -21.45
CA ALA A 334 12.40 13.27 -21.30
C ALA A 334 12.09 13.85 -19.90
N GLN A 335 11.13 13.26 -19.18
CA GLN A 335 10.77 13.65 -17.80
C GLN A 335 10.78 12.43 -16.87
N THR A 336 11.26 12.62 -15.64
CA THR A 336 11.27 11.60 -14.59
C THR A 336 9.93 11.55 -13.84
N LEU A 337 9.60 10.42 -13.20
CA LEU A 337 8.41 10.31 -12.34
C LEU A 337 8.34 11.42 -11.29
N ARG A 338 9.48 11.75 -10.68
CA ARG A 338 9.60 12.88 -9.73
C ARG A 338 9.15 14.21 -10.34
N GLN A 339 9.53 14.48 -11.60
CA GLN A 339 9.14 15.71 -12.29
C GLN A 339 7.65 15.74 -12.60
N LEU A 340 7.07 14.59 -12.98
CA LEU A 340 5.63 14.46 -13.24
C LEU A 340 4.82 14.67 -11.96
N VAL A 341 5.22 14.04 -10.85
CA VAL A 341 4.56 14.17 -9.55
C VAL A 341 4.64 15.62 -9.05
N TRP A 342 5.79 16.28 -9.21
CA TRP A 342 5.91 17.70 -8.91
C TRP A 342 5.03 18.58 -9.80
N HIS A 343 4.92 18.24 -11.10
CA HIS A 343 4.06 18.97 -12.02
C HIS A 343 2.59 18.83 -11.63
N LEU A 344 2.15 17.62 -11.28
CA LEU A 344 0.80 17.36 -10.78
C LEU A 344 0.47 18.24 -9.56
N ASP A 345 1.41 18.39 -8.61
CA ASP A 345 1.22 19.25 -7.44
C ASP A 345 0.99 20.72 -7.78
N GLN A 346 1.64 21.24 -8.83
CA GLN A 346 1.38 22.61 -9.30
C GLN A 346 -0.03 22.74 -9.89
N LEU A 347 -0.50 21.70 -10.58
CA LEU A 347 -1.79 21.68 -11.26
C LEU A 347 -3.00 21.53 -10.33
N VAL A 348 -2.81 21.06 -9.09
CA VAL A 348 -3.88 21.02 -8.06
C VAL A 348 -4.45 22.41 -7.78
N SER A 349 -3.64 23.47 -7.92
CA SER A 349 -4.08 24.86 -7.72
C SER A 349 -4.71 25.49 -8.97
N THR A 350 -4.62 24.83 -10.12
CA THR A 350 -5.12 25.34 -11.39
C THR A 350 -6.59 24.93 -11.53
N SER A 351 -7.47 25.86 -11.93
CA SER A 351 -8.88 25.55 -12.18
C SER A 351 -9.24 25.81 -13.64
N GLY A 352 -10.39 25.31 -14.07
CA GLY A 352 -10.88 25.45 -15.41
C GLY A 352 -10.43 24.32 -16.33
N TRP A 353 -11.09 24.29 -17.49
CA TRP A 353 -10.97 23.21 -18.46
C TRP A 353 -9.53 22.88 -18.85
N ALA A 354 -8.71 23.89 -19.17
CA ALA A 354 -7.33 23.68 -19.60
C ALA A 354 -6.48 23.01 -18.51
N GLY A 355 -6.59 23.47 -17.26
CA GLY A 355 -5.91 22.85 -16.13
C GLY A 355 -6.39 21.43 -15.86
N ALA A 356 -7.68 21.15 -16.06
CA ALA A 356 -8.23 19.80 -15.94
C ALA A 356 -7.74 18.84 -17.03
N CYS A 357 -7.53 19.35 -18.25
CA CYS A 357 -6.93 18.56 -19.33
C CYS A 357 -5.47 18.23 -19.02
N GLU A 358 -4.69 19.23 -18.61
CA GLU A 358 -3.29 19.04 -18.25
C GLU A 358 -3.12 18.10 -17.06
N ARG A 359 -3.99 18.20 -16.03
CA ARG A 359 -4.03 17.23 -14.93
C ARG A 359 -4.29 15.81 -15.42
N ALA A 360 -5.23 15.63 -16.34
CA ALA A 360 -5.57 14.32 -16.87
C ALA A 360 -4.37 13.70 -17.61
N GLU A 361 -3.68 14.48 -18.44
CA GLU A 361 -2.48 14.05 -19.18
C GLU A 361 -1.34 13.64 -18.23
N VAL A 362 -1.03 14.46 -17.23
CA VAL A 362 0.02 14.15 -16.24
C VAL A 362 -0.36 12.93 -15.40
N THR A 363 -1.62 12.83 -14.97
CA THR A 363 -2.12 11.71 -14.17
C THR A 363 -2.12 10.41 -14.94
N GLU A 364 -2.50 10.43 -16.22
CA GLU A 364 -2.40 9.31 -17.13
C GLU A 364 -0.96 8.82 -17.26
N GLU A 365 -0.02 9.74 -17.48
CA GLU A 365 1.38 9.38 -17.64
C GLU A 365 1.96 8.76 -16.36
N ILE A 366 1.65 9.34 -15.19
CA ILE A 366 2.02 8.75 -13.89
C ILE A 366 1.42 7.34 -13.76
N THR A 367 0.11 7.19 -13.97
CA THR A 367 -0.59 5.90 -13.86
C THR A 367 0.00 4.86 -14.80
N SER A 368 0.30 5.26 -16.04
CA SER A 368 0.90 4.43 -17.08
C SER A 368 2.29 3.93 -16.71
N ARG A 369 3.11 4.76 -16.05
CA ARG A 369 4.44 4.35 -15.61
C ARG A 369 4.43 3.47 -14.37
N LEU A 370 3.61 3.82 -13.37
CA LEU A 370 3.43 2.98 -12.19
C LEU A 370 2.92 1.59 -12.60
N ALA A 371 1.91 1.52 -13.48
CA ALA A 371 1.40 0.26 -14.02
C ALA A 371 2.50 -0.55 -14.70
N ARG A 372 3.33 0.06 -15.55
CA ARG A 372 4.46 -0.63 -16.20
C ARG A 372 5.43 -1.25 -15.20
N VAL A 373 5.80 -0.51 -14.15
CA VAL A 373 6.68 -1.02 -13.09
C VAL A 373 6.01 -2.18 -12.34
N VAL A 374 4.75 -2.03 -11.95
CA VAL A 374 3.97 -3.09 -11.27
C VAL A 374 3.94 -4.34 -12.15
N LEU A 375 3.47 -4.23 -13.39
CA LEU A 375 3.30 -5.34 -14.32
C LEU A 375 4.63 -6.02 -14.64
N ALA A 376 5.68 -5.25 -14.91
CA ALA A 376 7.01 -5.81 -15.14
C ALA A 376 7.49 -6.58 -13.91
N THR A 377 7.30 -6.05 -12.70
CA THR A 377 7.74 -6.67 -11.45
C THR A 377 7.00 -7.97 -11.15
N LEU A 378 5.68 -7.98 -11.33
CA LEU A 378 4.82 -9.15 -11.12
C LEU A 378 4.88 -10.18 -12.27
N GLY A 379 5.51 -9.84 -13.40
CA GLY A 379 5.64 -10.74 -14.55
C GLY A 379 4.37 -10.82 -15.41
N HIS A 380 3.59 -9.75 -15.45
CA HIS A 380 2.30 -9.64 -16.14
C HIS A 380 2.30 -8.53 -17.22
N GLU A 381 3.38 -8.44 -18.01
CA GLU A 381 3.53 -7.41 -19.06
C GLU A 381 2.51 -7.55 -20.21
N GLU A 382 1.78 -8.67 -20.28
CA GLU A 382 0.68 -8.89 -21.20
C GLU A 382 -0.62 -8.18 -20.82
N LEU A 383 -0.73 -7.68 -19.57
CA LEU A 383 -1.88 -6.89 -19.14
C LEU A 383 -1.84 -5.50 -19.78
N ASP A 384 -2.96 -5.10 -20.38
CA ASP A 384 -3.17 -3.75 -20.87
C ASP A 384 -3.72 -2.87 -19.74
N LEU A 385 -3.12 -1.68 -19.53
CA LEU A 385 -3.74 -0.61 -18.75
C LEU A 385 -4.79 0.09 -19.60
N LEU A 386 -6.04 0.06 -19.12
CA LEU A 386 -7.17 0.77 -19.69
C LEU A 386 -7.62 1.85 -18.70
N LEU A 387 -7.65 3.10 -19.16
CA LEU A 387 -8.21 4.22 -18.42
C LEU A 387 -9.70 4.33 -18.68
N ARG A 388 -10.44 4.83 -17.68
CA ARG A 388 -11.89 5.10 -17.73
C ARG A 388 -12.20 6.53 -17.30
N GLY A 389 -13.46 6.90 -17.49
CA GLY A 389 -14.03 8.10 -16.88
C GLY A 389 -13.28 9.39 -17.25
N SER A 390 -13.06 10.22 -16.24
CA SER A 390 -12.47 11.56 -16.39
C SER A 390 -11.05 11.51 -16.98
N CYS A 391 -10.23 10.54 -16.55
CA CYS A 391 -8.88 10.34 -17.07
C CYS A 391 -8.92 9.87 -18.53
N ALA A 392 -9.79 8.92 -18.88
CA ALA A 392 -9.98 8.51 -20.26
C ALA A 392 -10.49 9.63 -21.18
N GLN A 393 -11.34 10.51 -20.67
CA GLN A 393 -11.81 11.67 -21.44
C GLN A 393 -10.75 12.74 -21.66
N GLY A 394 -9.65 12.71 -20.88
CA GLY A 394 -8.66 13.77 -20.85
C GLY A 394 -9.15 15.01 -20.11
N VAL A 395 -10.05 14.88 -19.12
CA VAL A 395 -10.54 16.01 -18.30
C VAL A 395 -10.72 15.58 -16.84
N LEU A 396 -9.69 15.79 -16.01
CA LEU A 396 -9.66 15.39 -14.60
C LEU A 396 -9.96 16.59 -13.69
N GLY A 397 -11.14 16.60 -13.07
CA GLY A 397 -11.52 17.62 -12.10
C GLY A 397 -10.78 17.45 -10.76
N LEU A 398 -10.81 18.46 -9.89
CA LEU A 398 -10.09 18.47 -8.61
C LEU A 398 -10.48 17.35 -7.64
N CYS A 399 -11.71 16.85 -7.74
CA CYS A 399 -12.24 15.76 -6.90
C CYS A 399 -12.51 14.50 -7.73
N SER A 400 -11.83 14.33 -8.87
CA SER A 400 -11.97 13.13 -9.69
C SER A 400 -10.94 12.09 -9.24
N ASP A 401 -11.41 10.87 -9.16
CA ASP A 401 -10.63 9.65 -9.08
C ASP A 401 -10.06 9.24 -10.44
N VAL A 402 -9.07 8.36 -10.38
CA VAL A 402 -8.48 7.65 -11.51
C VAL A 402 -9.15 6.29 -11.62
N ASP A 403 -10.10 6.19 -12.54
CA ASP A 403 -10.73 4.92 -12.88
C ASP A 403 -9.87 4.19 -13.91
N PHE A 404 -9.46 2.96 -13.59
CA PHE A 404 -8.66 2.15 -14.51
C PHE A 404 -9.00 0.66 -14.42
N GLU A 405 -8.43 -0.13 -15.32
CA GLU A 405 -8.49 -1.58 -15.36
C GLU A 405 -7.16 -2.12 -15.91
N LEU A 406 -6.60 -3.17 -15.30
CA LEU A 406 -5.38 -3.86 -15.73
C LEU A 406 -5.73 -5.25 -16.21
N SER A 407 -5.65 -5.51 -17.51
CA SER A 407 -6.52 -6.56 -18.05
C SER A 407 -5.96 -7.20 -19.33
N SER A 408 -6.12 -8.51 -19.50
CA SER A 408 -5.72 -9.28 -20.69
C SER A 408 -6.77 -10.32 -21.09
N ALA A 409 -6.58 -11.01 -22.22
CA ALA A 409 -7.48 -12.09 -22.62
C ALA A 409 -7.62 -13.21 -21.56
N GLU A 410 -6.61 -13.39 -20.71
CA GLU A 410 -6.65 -14.32 -19.57
C GLU A 410 -7.40 -13.73 -18.36
N PHE A 411 -7.38 -12.41 -18.21
CA PHE A 411 -8.03 -11.68 -17.11
C PHE A 411 -9.15 -10.72 -17.59
N PRO A 412 -10.25 -11.28 -18.14
CA PRO A 412 -11.64 -10.81 -18.12
C PRO A 412 -12.06 -9.39 -17.80
N ALA A 413 -11.73 -9.08 -16.57
CA ALA A 413 -12.48 -8.20 -15.72
C ALA A 413 -11.49 -7.59 -14.73
N GLY A 414 -10.28 -7.31 -15.21
CA GLY A 414 -9.15 -6.90 -14.41
C GLY A 414 -8.38 -8.03 -13.74
N TYR A 415 -7.12 -7.75 -13.43
CA TYR A 415 -6.25 -8.53 -12.57
C TYR A 415 -6.11 -7.82 -11.22
N GLN A 416 -7.08 -8.11 -10.34
CA GLN A 416 -7.25 -7.43 -9.05
C GLN A 416 -5.95 -7.27 -8.22
N PRO A 417 -5.04 -8.26 -8.11
CA PRO A 417 -3.83 -8.10 -7.30
C PRO A 417 -2.90 -6.98 -7.78
N ALA A 418 -2.78 -6.75 -9.10
CA ALA A 418 -2.00 -5.63 -9.62
C ALA A 418 -2.76 -4.30 -9.49
N GLU A 419 -4.08 -4.32 -9.60
CA GLU A 419 -4.91 -3.13 -9.48
C GLU A 419 -4.90 -2.58 -8.06
N GLU A 420 -5.03 -3.44 -7.04
CA GLU A 420 -4.97 -3.01 -5.64
C GLU A 420 -3.62 -2.39 -5.28
N LEU A 421 -2.52 -2.97 -5.77
CA LEU A 421 -1.18 -2.40 -5.63
C LEU A 421 -1.05 -1.03 -6.31
N LEU A 422 -1.59 -0.89 -7.53
CA LEU A 422 -1.59 0.38 -8.24
C LEU A 422 -2.47 1.43 -7.54
N ILE A 423 -3.60 1.02 -6.95
CA ILE A 423 -4.45 1.89 -6.12
C ILE A 423 -3.69 2.38 -4.89
N GLU A 424 -2.97 1.51 -4.17
CA GLU A 424 -2.15 1.92 -3.03
C GLU A 424 -1.03 2.90 -3.44
N ALA A 425 -0.38 2.65 -4.59
CA ALA A 425 0.66 3.52 -5.13
C ALA A 425 0.10 4.91 -5.49
N LEU A 426 -1.00 4.97 -6.25
CA LEU A 426 -1.68 6.20 -6.61
C LEU A 426 -2.19 6.96 -5.37
N GLY A 427 -2.73 6.23 -4.39
CA GLY A 427 -3.16 6.79 -3.11
C GLY A 427 -2.03 7.47 -2.33
N CYS A 428 -0.82 6.89 -2.31
CA CYS A 428 0.36 7.54 -1.74
C CYS A 428 0.76 8.83 -2.49
N LEU A 429 0.39 8.96 -3.78
CA LEU A 429 0.57 10.17 -4.57
C LEU A 429 -0.61 11.15 -4.46
N GLY A 430 -1.58 10.91 -3.57
CA GLY A 430 -2.75 11.77 -3.40
C GLY A 430 -3.77 11.66 -4.54
N LEU A 431 -3.67 10.61 -5.36
CA LEU A 431 -4.60 10.31 -6.44
C LEU A 431 -5.56 9.21 -5.95
N ALA A 432 -6.82 9.57 -5.69
CA ALA A 432 -7.86 8.58 -5.48
C ALA A 432 -7.99 7.73 -6.76
N ALA A 433 -8.16 6.42 -6.62
CA ALA A 433 -8.18 5.52 -7.76
C ALA A 433 -9.10 4.32 -7.50
N GLU A 434 -9.72 3.83 -8.56
CA GLU A 434 -10.60 2.66 -8.53
C GLU A 434 -10.26 1.69 -9.68
N GLY A 435 -10.14 0.41 -9.33
CA GLY A 435 -9.86 -0.68 -10.27
C GLY A 435 -11.11 -1.26 -10.93
N SER A 436 -10.97 -2.40 -11.57
CA SER A 436 -12.02 -3.10 -12.30
C SER A 436 -13.21 -3.53 -11.42
N ALA A 437 -13.00 -3.76 -10.12
CA ALA A 437 -14.05 -4.16 -9.18
C ALA A 437 -15.16 -3.11 -9.02
N ALA A 438 -14.86 -1.84 -9.29
CA ALA A 438 -15.85 -0.75 -9.30
C ALA A 438 -16.66 -0.69 -10.60
N ARG A 439 -16.36 -1.53 -11.59
CA ARG A 439 -17.07 -1.57 -12.87
C ARG A 439 -18.53 -2.00 -12.66
N PRO A 440 -19.52 -1.27 -13.21
CA PRO A 440 -20.89 -1.76 -13.33
C PRO A 440 -20.89 -3.06 -14.16
N VAL A 441 -21.33 -4.17 -13.57
CA VAL A 441 -21.51 -5.42 -14.34
C VAL A 441 -22.73 -5.31 -15.26
N GLU A 442 -22.88 -6.17 -16.27
CA GLU A 442 -23.98 -6.08 -17.25
C GLU A 442 -25.39 -6.08 -16.61
N ARG A 443 -25.55 -6.75 -15.46
CA ARG A 443 -26.78 -6.70 -14.63
C ARG A 443 -27.04 -5.35 -13.96
N ASP A 444 -26.01 -4.51 -13.86
CA ASP A 444 -26.08 -3.14 -13.34
C ASP A 444 -26.29 -2.16 -14.50
N LEU A 445 -25.80 -2.49 -15.70
CA LEU A 445 -25.98 -1.69 -16.91
C LEU A 445 -27.41 -1.64 -17.36
N VAL A 446 -28.17 -2.73 -17.27
CA VAL A 446 -29.57 -2.73 -17.65
C VAL A 446 -30.40 -3.15 -16.44
N SER A 447 -31.47 -2.41 -16.13
CA SER A 447 -32.43 -2.80 -15.10
C SER A 447 -32.87 -4.25 -15.30
N ALA A 448 -33.23 -4.94 -14.20
CA ALA A 448 -33.64 -6.35 -14.25
C ALA A 448 -34.83 -6.62 -15.21
N ASP A 449 -35.60 -5.60 -15.59
CA ASP A 449 -36.70 -5.66 -16.56
C ASP A 449 -36.30 -5.28 -18.00
N GLY A 450 -35.01 -5.00 -18.24
CA GLY A 450 -34.47 -4.67 -19.55
C GLY A 450 -34.71 -3.23 -20.01
N ARG A 451 -35.39 -2.37 -19.24
CA ARG A 451 -35.92 -1.10 -19.74
C ARG A 451 -34.95 0.07 -19.69
N VAL A 452 -33.96 0.02 -18.81
CA VAL A 452 -33.22 1.20 -18.36
C VAL A 452 -31.72 0.94 -18.36
N SER A 453 -30.89 1.92 -18.76
CA SER A 453 -29.42 1.80 -18.79
C SER A 453 -28.71 2.56 -17.65
N ARG A 454 -27.99 1.94 -16.72
CA ARG A 454 -27.22 2.66 -15.69
C ARG A 454 -25.82 3.03 -16.18
N ASP A 455 -25.32 4.20 -15.78
CA ASP A 455 -23.91 4.64 -15.92
C ASP A 455 -23.32 4.45 -17.35
N LEU A 456 -24.15 4.67 -18.38
CA LEU A 456 -23.82 4.39 -19.78
C LEU A 456 -22.49 5.02 -20.24
N HIS A 457 -22.19 6.23 -19.77
CA HIS A 457 -20.96 6.94 -20.11
C HIS A 457 -19.70 6.23 -19.58
N GLU A 458 -19.74 5.61 -18.41
CA GLU A 458 -18.58 4.91 -17.82
C GLU A 458 -18.15 3.68 -18.63
N TRP A 459 -19.05 3.12 -19.44
CA TRP A 459 -18.80 1.92 -20.23
C TRP A 459 -18.18 2.18 -21.62
N PHE A 460 -18.38 3.36 -22.21
CA PHE A 460 -17.81 3.73 -23.53
C PHE A 460 -16.49 4.47 -23.44
N GLU A 461 -15.99 4.66 -22.24
CA GLU A 461 -14.85 5.52 -21.97
C GLU A 461 -13.60 4.72 -21.68
N LEU A 462 -13.49 3.51 -22.25
CA LEU A 462 -12.28 2.72 -22.20
C LEU A 462 -11.29 3.20 -23.26
N ARG A 463 -10.07 3.52 -22.82
CA ARG A 463 -8.93 3.73 -23.74
C ARG A 463 -7.62 3.28 -23.15
N ARG A 464 -6.66 3.00 -24.02
CA ARG A 464 -5.25 2.90 -23.63
C ARG A 464 -4.65 4.29 -23.38
N PRO A 465 -3.67 4.41 -22.48
CA PRO A 465 -2.81 5.58 -22.41
C PRO A 465 -2.21 5.94 -23.77
N GLY A 466 -2.08 7.23 -24.07
CA GLY A 466 -1.61 7.79 -25.34
C GLY A 466 -2.58 7.65 -26.51
N SER A 467 -3.69 6.92 -26.36
CA SER A 467 -4.72 6.79 -27.40
C SER A 467 -5.77 7.90 -27.27
N ALA A 468 -6.28 8.41 -28.40
CA ALA A 468 -7.48 9.25 -28.44
C ALA A 468 -8.75 8.46 -28.80
N HIS A 469 -8.61 7.15 -28.97
CA HIS A 469 -9.63 6.27 -29.52
C HIS A 469 -10.05 5.20 -28.54
N HIS A 470 -11.31 4.79 -28.68
CA HIS A 470 -11.90 3.71 -27.91
C HIS A 470 -11.12 2.44 -28.11
N ASP A 471 -10.74 1.80 -27.00
CA ASP A 471 -10.28 0.44 -27.02
C ASP A 471 -11.47 -0.48 -26.71
N PRO A 472 -12.02 -1.20 -27.70
CA PRO A 472 -13.01 -2.22 -27.40
C PRO A 472 -12.44 -3.33 -26.51
N GLY A 473 -11.10 -3.46 -26.43
CA GLY A 473 -10.43 -4.48 -25.65
C GLY A 473 -10.82 -5.90 -26.09
N TRP A 474 -10.28 -6.90 -25.40
CA TRP A 474 -10.84 -8.24 -25.38
C TRP A 474 -12.02 -8.32 -24.37
N THR A 475 -12.17 -7.32 -23.50
CA THR A 475 -13.31 -7.10 -22.58
C THR A 475 -14.65 -6.96 -23.31
N ALA A 476 -14.72 -6.24 -24.45
CA ALA A 476 -15.96 -6.13 -25.23
C ALA A 476 -16.29 -7.37 -26.08
N ALA A 477 -15.43 -8.39 -26.11
CA ALA A 477 -15.71 -9.66 -26.79
C ALA A 477 -16.40 -10.68 -25.87
N LEU A 478 -16.22 -10.58 -24.55
CA LEU A 478 -16.81 -11.48 -23.54
C LEU A 478 -18.15 -11.00 -23.01
N LEU A 479 -18.40 -9.70 -23.10
CA LEU A 479 -19.69 -9.09 -22.85
C LEU A 479 -20.24 -8.75 -24.22
N SER A 480 -21.36 -9.35 -24.61
CA SER A 480 -22.07 -8.97 -25.83
C SER A 480 -22.24 -7.45 -25.81
N GLY A 481 -21.43 -6.72 -26.60
CA GLY A 481 -21.43 -5.27 -26.56
C GLY A 481 -22.87 -4.77 -26.70
N PRO A 482 -23.30 -3.77 -25.90
CA PRO A 482 -24.67 -3.34 -25.92
C PRO A 482 -25.04 -2.91 -27.34
N SER A 483 -26.14 -3.47 -27.83
CA SER A 483 -26.73 -3.11 -29.12
C SER A 483 -26.97 -1.60 -29.19
N ALA A 484 -27.01 -1.02 -30.39
CA ALA A 484 -27.37 0.39 -30.55
C ALA A 484 -28.71 0.74 -29.87
N ASP A 485 -29.62 -0.25 -29.78
CA ASP A 485 -30.89 -0.15 -29.07
C ASP A 485 -30.74 -0.03 -27.54
N GLU A 486 -29.72 -0.64 -26.94
CA GLU A 486 -29.40 -0.51 -25.50
C GLU A 486 -28.80 0.86 -25.17
N LEU A 487 -28.04 1.44 -26.12
CA LEU A 487 -27.44 2.78 -25.97
C LEU A 487 -28.44 3.91 -25.98
N CYS A 488 -29.58 3.68 -26.63
CA CYS A 488 -30.68 4.63 -26.72
C CYS A 488 -31.67 4.51 -25.55
N ARG A 489 -31.48 3.58 -24.60
CA ARG A 489 -32.37 3.45 -23.44
C ARG A 489 -32.17 4.61 -22.45
N PRO A 490 -33.25 5.02 -21.74
CA PRO A 490 -33.13 5.97 -20.64
C PRO A 490 -32.36 5.37 -19.46
N SER A 491 -31.68 6.19 -18.65
CA SER A 491 -30.99 5.74 -17.44
C SER A 491 -31.87 5.63 -16.20
N GLN A 492 -31.41 4.92 -15.17
CA GLN A 492 -32.19 4.73 -13.93
C GLN A 492 -32.45 6.05 -13.23
N TYR A 493 -31.51 6.97 -13.37
CA TYR A 493 -31.61 8.34 -12.90
C TYR A 493 -32.58 9.19 -13.76
N GLU A 494 -32.84 8.79 -15.01
CA GLU A 494 -33.86 9.41 -15.88
C GLU A 494 -35.29 8.94 -15.53
N GLU A 495 -35.46 7.79 -14.86
CA GLU A 495 -36.77 7.28 -14.39
C GLU A 495 -37.15 7.69 -12.95
N GLN A 496 -36.20 7.80 -12.03
CA GLN A 496 -36.48 8.01 -10.60
C GLN A 496 -36.70 9.48 -10.18
N GLY A 497 -36.69 10.40 -11.15
CA GLY A 497 -36.71 11.84 -10.90
C GLY A 497 -35.29 12.40 -10.77
N ARG A 498 -35.05 13.52 -11.44
CA ARG A 498 -33.72 14.13 -11.58
C ARG A 498 -33.20 14.70 -10.26
N GLU A 499 -32.04 14.24 -9.81
CA GLU A 499 -31.25 14.97 -8.83
C GLU A 499 -30.58 16.18 -9.51
N LEU A 500 -31.02 17.39 -9.19
CA LEU A 500 -30.48 18.63 -9.77
C LEU A 500 -29.14 19.03 -9.11
N THR A 501 -28.10 18.21 -9.30
CA THR A 501 -26.74 18.49 -8.83
C THR A 501 -25.79 18.76 -9.99
N ALA A 502 -24.72 19.52 -9.73
CA ALA A 502 -23.69 19.82 -10.72
C ALA A 502 -23.00 18.54 -11.25
N LYS A 503 -22.72 17.57 -10.36
CA LYS A 503 -22.17 16.25 -10.71
C LYS A 503 -23.09 15.52 -11.70
N TYR A 504 -24.38 15.49 -11.42
CA TYR A 504 -25.34 14.77 -12.24
C TYR A 504 -25.56 15.44 -13.61
N LEU A 505 -25.62 16.78 -13.65
CA LEU A 505 -25.72 17.53 -14.92
C LEU A 505 -24.50 17.33 -15.83
N TRP A 506 -23.31 17.26 -15.24
CA TRP A 506 -22.08 16.93 -15.98
C TRP A 506 -22.15 15.52 -16.60
N PHE A 507 -22.59 14.52 -15.84
CA PHE A 507 -22.73 13.16 -16.38
C PHE A 507 -23.82 13.07 -17.45
N GLU A 508 -24.91 13.81 -17.28
CA GLU A 508 -25.98 13.87 -18.28
C GLU A 508 -25.54 14.53 -19.60
N SER A 509 -24.79 15.64 -19.53
CA SER A 509 -24.26 16.32 -20.73
C SER A 509 -23.26 15.41 -21.46
N ARG A 510 -22.42 14.69 -20.70
CA ARG A 510 -21.51 13.67 -21.22
C ARG A 510 -22.24 12.50 -21.87
N ALA A 511 -23.23 11.92 -21.21
CA ALA A 511 -23.98 10.80 -21.78
C ALA A 511 -24.63 11.18 -23.12
N ALA A 512 -25.14 12.42 -23.26
CA ALA A 512 -25.65 12.92 -24.53
C ALA A 512 -24.57 13.00 -25.61
N LEU A 513 -23.39 13.52 -25.27
CA LEU A 513 -22.25 13.59 -26.18
C LEU A 513 -21.74 12.20 -26.59
N THR A 514 -21.54 11.30 -25.63
CA THR A 514 -21.11 9.92 -25.85
C THR A 514 -22.08 9.18 -26.77
N ARG A 515 -23.40 9.30 -26.54
CA ARG A 515 -24.42 8.71 -27.44
C ARG A 515 -24.25 9.18 -28.89
N LEU A 516 -24.08 10.48 -29.11
CA LEU A 516 -23.88 11.03 -30.47
C LEU A 516 -22.58 10.53 -31.10
N ALA A 517 -21.47 10.54 -30.36
CA ALA A 517 -20.17 10.12 -30.86
C ALA A 517 -20.09 8.61 -31.14
N PHE A 518 -20.73 7.77 -30.31
CA PHE A 518 -20.63 6.31 -30.39
C PHE A 518 -21.68 5.63 -31.25
N THR A 519 -22.81 6.28 -31.54
CA THR A 519 -23.85 5.72 -32.42
C THR A 519 -23.78 6.23 -33.86
N ALA A 520 -23.01 7.30 -34.13
CA ALA A 520 -22.90 7.89 -35.46
C ALA A 520 -22.35 6.88 -36.50
N PRO A 521 -23.07 6.59 -37.61
CA PRO A 521 -22.54 5.72 -38.66
C PRO A 521 -21.31 6.37 -39.32
N GLY A 522 -20.24 5.59 -39.51
CA GLY A 522 -19.03 6.03 -40.23
C GLY A 522 -17.95 6.73 -39.39
N LEU A 523 -18.19 6.99 -38.10
CA LEU A 523 -17.17 7.54 -37.20
C LEU A 523 -16.32 6.38 -36.62
N PHE A 524 -15.30 5.95 -37.36
CA PHE A 524 -14.36 4.93 -36.89
C PHE A 524 -12.90 5.34 -37.18
N PRO A 525 -11.97 5.18 -36.22
CA PRO A 525 -12.19 4.73 -34.84
C PRO A 525 -13.00 5.74 -33.99
N ARG A 526 -13.70 5.25 -32.96
CA ARG A 526 -14.56 6.08 -32.09
C ARG A 526 -13.70 6.99 -31.21
N PRO A 527 -13.94 8.31 -31.15
CA PRO A 527 -13.18 9.22 -30.29
C PRO A 527 -13.62 9.06 -28.83
N VAL A 528 -12.66 8.79 -27.94
CA VAL A 528 -12.91 8.76 -26.50
C VAL A 528 -12.67 10.13 -25.91
N THR A 529 -11.62 10.86 -26.28
CA THR A 529 -11.33 12.13 -25.59
C THR A 529 -12.39 13.19 -25.88
N LEU A 530 -12.69 13.98 -24.86
CA LEU A 530 -13.79 14.92 -24.88
C LEU A 530 -13.62 15.97 -25.99
N GLU A 531 -12.40 16.47 -26.19
CA GLU A 531 -12.11 17.41 -27.27
C GLU A 531 -12.36 16.83 -28.67
N ARG A 532 -12.04 15.55 -28.88
CA ARG A 532 -12.27 14.88 -30.16
C ARG A 532 -13.76 14.66 -30.41
N GLN A 533 -14.51 14.29 -29.39
CA GLN A 533 -15.98 14.20 -29.46
C GLN A 533 -16.59 15.57 -29.81
N LEU A 534 -16.19 16.63 -29.10
CA LEU A 534 -16.66 18.01 -29.32
C LEU A 534 -16.29 18.56 -30.71
N THR A 535 -15.16 18.12 -31.27
CA THR A 535 -14.70 18.48 -32.62
C THR A 535 -15.53 17.78 -33.70
N ALA A 536 -15.99 16.56 -33.45
CA ALA A 536 -16.80 15.80 -34.40
C ALA A 536 -18.27 16.29 -34.48
N LEU A 537 -18.79 16.91 -33.42
CA LEU A 537 -20.20 17.32 -33.30
C LEU A 537 -20.80 18.07 -34.49
N PRO A 538 -20.14 19.09 -35.09
CA PRO A 538 -20.73 19.85 -36.20
C PRO A 538 -21.11 18.97 -37.39
N GLY A 539 -20.30 17.94 -37.67
CA GLY A 539 -20.57 16.96 -38.73
C GLY A 539 -21.66 15.94 -38.38
N LEU A 540 -22.07 15.86 -37.11
CA LEU A 540 -23.07 14.89 -36.63
C LEU A 540 -24.46 15.51 -36.45
N ILE A 541 -24.53 16.72 -35.89
CA ILE A 541 -25.79 17.36 -35.48
C ILE A 541 -25.98 18.79 -36.02
N GLY A 542 -25.05 19.30 -36.83
CA GLY A 542 -25.07 20.66 -37.36
C GLY A 542 -24.41 21.69 -36.44
N ASP A 543 -23.93 22.80 -37.02
CA ASP A 543 -23.09 23.80 -36.33
C ASP A 543 -23.78 24.45 -35.12
N ARG A 544 -25.08 24.73 -35.23
CA ARG A 544 -25.83 25.43 -34.18
C ARG A 544 -26.01 24.56 -32.95
N GLU A 545 -26.51 23.34 -33.14
CA GLU A 545 -26.73 22.37 -32.06
C GLU A 545 -25.40 21.91 -31.47
N ALA A 546 -24.34 21.78 -32.28
CA ALA A 546 -22.99 21.49 -31.82
C ALA A 546 -22.41 22.59 -30.92
N ALA A 547 -22.59 23.86 -31.28
CA ALA A 547 -22.17 24.98 -30.45
C ALA A 547 -22.91 24.98 -29.10
N GLU A 548 -24.22 24.76 -29.12
CA GLU A 548 -25.03 24.72 -27.89
C GLU A 548 -24.66 23.55 -26.97
N LEU A 549 -24.40 22.35 -27.52
CA LEU A 549 -23.95 21.20 -26.72
C LEU A 549 -22.55 21.43 -26.14
N ARG A 550 -21.63 22.00 -26.92
CA ARG A 550 -20.29 22.34 -26.45
C ARG A 550 -20.36 23.32 -25.27
N ASP A 551 -21.14 24.38 -25.40
CA ASP A 551 -21.35 25.35 -24.32
C ASP A 551 -21.93 24.68 -23.07
N LEU A 552 -22.91 23.78 -23.22
CA LEU A 552 -23.48 23.02 -22.10
C LEU A 552 -22.45 22.13 -21.40
N VAL A 553 -21.60 21.43 -22.15
CA VAL A 553 -20.54 20.58 -21.58
C VAL A 553 -19.55 21.43 -20.78
N HIS A 554 -19.09 22.56 -21.33
CA HIS A 554 -18.19 23.45 -20.59
C HIS A 554 -18.86 24.10 -19.37
N GLU A 555 -20.09 24.61 -19.49
CA GLU A 555 -20.82 25.23 -18.38
C GLU A 555 -21.09 24.21 -17.25
N THR A 556 -21.47 22.97 -17.59
CA THR A 556 -21.68 21.90 -16.59
C THR A 556 -20.37 21.43 -15.96
N PHE A 557 -19.26 21.37 -16.71
CA PHE A 557 -17.94 21.12 -16.15
C PHE A 557 -17.53 22.19 -15.15
N THR A 558 -17.60 23.47 -15.54
CA THR A 558 -17.24 24.59 -14.66
C THR A 558 -18.09 24.60 -13.40
N LEU A 559 -19.39 24.30 -13.52
CA LEU A 559 -20.27 24.19 -12.35
C LEU A 559 -19.87 23.01 -11.45
N ARG A 560 -19.50 21.85 -12.01
CA ARG A 560 -19.00 20.68 -11.25
C ARG A 560 -17.69 21.00 -10.54
N GLU A 561 -16.75 21.62 -11.23
CA GLU A 561 -15.43 21.94 -10.67
C GLU A 561 -15.52 23.01 -9.56
N ALA A 562 -16.46 23.97 -9.69
CA ALA A 562 -16.73 24.97 -8.65
C ALA A 562 -17.52 24.40 -7.45
N ALA A 563 -18.26 23.31 -7.65
CA ALA A 563 -19.03 22.61 -6.63
C ALA A 563 -18.15 21.54 -5.94
N ASP A 564 -17.15 22.00 -5.20
CA ASP A 564 -16.37 21.16 -4.28
C ASP A 564 -17.29 20.58 -3.18
N PRO A 565 -17.21 19.29 -2.79
CA PRO A 565 -17.94 18.76 -1.63
C PRO A 565 -17.70 19.54 -0.32
N SER A 566 -16.63 20.33 -0.21
CA SER A 566 -16.37 21.23 0.93
C SER A 566 -17.21 22.52 0.93
N ARG A 567 -17.85 22.86 -0.21
CA ARG A 567 -18.68 24.05 -0.38
C ARG A 567 -19.80 23.78 -1.37
N LEU A 568 -21.02 23.64 -0.87
CA LEU A 568 -22.18 24.42 -1.32
C LEU A 568 -23.43 24.00 -0.55
N VAL A 569 -24.12 24.97 0.06
CA VAL A 569 -25.54 25.18 -0.27
C VAL A 569 -25.81 26.69 -0.27
N GLY A 570 -26.23 27.20 -1.42
CA GLY A 570 -26.74 28.57 -1.58
C GLY A 570 -27.56 28.66 -2.86
N GLY A 571 -28.68 29.38 -2.85
CA GLY A 571 -29.69 29.37 -3.92
C GLY A 571 -29.25 29.87 -5.32
N GLN A 572 -27.98 30.23 -5.53
CA GLN A 572 -27.44 30.55 -6.85
C GLN A 572 -27.02 29.29 -7.64
N ALA A 573 -26.39 28.32 -6.98
CA ALA A 573 -25.98 27.07 -7.63
C ALA A 573 -27.19 26.23 -8.06
N GLU A 574 -28.22 26.17 -7.21
CA GLU A 574 -29.49 25.49 -7.54
C GLU A 574 -30.18 26.10 -8.76
N ARG A 575 -30.26 27.45 -8.83
CA ARG A 575 -30.84 28.14 -9.99
C ARG A 575 -30.06 27.87 -11.27
N GLU A 576 -28.73 27.82 -11.17
CA GLU A 576 -27.87 27.51 -12.31
C GLU A 576 -28.02 26.05 -12.75
N CYS A 577 -28.10 25.11 -11.80
CA CYS A 577 -28.42 23.71 -12.09
C CYS A 577 -29.74 23.59 -12.84
N SER A 578 -30.82 24.23 -12.35
CA SER A 578 -32.13 24.22 -13.02
C SER A 578 -32.08 24.85 -14.42
N ARG A 579 -31.34 25.95 -14.60
CA ARG A 579 -31.19 26.63 -15.90
C ARG A 579 -30.50 25.72 -16.92
N LEU A 580 -29.39 25.09 -16.53
CA LEU A 580 -28.62 24.17 -17.38
C LEU A 580 -29.42 22.90 -17.69
N ALA A 581 -30.12 22.38 -16.69
CA ALA A 581 -31.04 21.27 -16.81
C ALA A 581 -32.06 21.48 -17.93
N GLU A 582 -32.80 22.59 -17.88
CA GLU A 582 -33.82 22.94 -18.89
C GLU A 582 -33.23 23.16 -20.29
N ARG A 583 -31.99 23.70 -20.39
CA ARG A 583 -31.31 23.83 -21.70
C ARG A 583 -30.96 22.46 -22.26
N LEU A 584 -30.39 21.57 -21.45
CA LEU A 584 -30.02 20.23 -21.87
C LEU A 584 -31.25 19.42 -22.31
N ASP A 585 -32.36 19.51 -21.58
CA ASP A 585 -33.59 18.78 -21.92
C ASP A 585 -34.18 19.26 -23.25
N ARG A 586 -34.23 20.59 -23.46
CA ARG A 586 -34.68 21.17 -24.74
C ARG A 586 -33.79 20.74 -25.90
N LEU A 587 -32.48 20.70 -25.70
CA LEU A 587 -31.53 20.25 -26.73
C LEU A 587 -31.74 18.77 -27.06
N ARG A 588 -31.86 17.91 -26.05
CA ARG A 588 -32.12 16.47 -26.22
C ARG A 588 -33.41 16.22 -27.00
N GLN A 589 -34.50 16.91 -26.65
CA GLN A 589 -35.78 16.80 -27.38
C GLN A 589 -35.64 17.17 -28.86
N ARG A 590 -34.90 18.23 -29.19
CA ARG A 590 -34.65 18.62 -30.59
C ARG A 590 -33.81 17.58 -31.35
N LEU A 591 -32.88 16.93 -30.67
CA LEU A 591 -32.00 15.90 -31.24
C LEU A 591 -32.62 14.49 -31.23
N GLY A 592 -33.82 14.32 -30.67
CA GLY A 592 -34.45 13.01 -30.51
C GLY A 592 -33.68 12.07 -29.56
N LEU A 593 -32.90 12.62 -28.63
CA LEU A 593 -32.17 11.85 -27.64
C LEU A 593 -33.08 11.53 -26.43
N PRO A 594 -32.90 10.37 -25.79
CA PRO A 594 -33.60 10.07 -24.53
C PRO A 594 -33.21 11.09 -23.44
N GLY A 595 -34.13 11.26 -22.47
CA GLY A 595 -33.95 12.16 -21.32
C GLY A 595 -34.98 11.88 -20.23
N PRO A 596 -34.81 12.49 -19.04
CA PRO A 596 -35.68 12.25 -17.89
C PRO A 596 -37.15 12.57 -18.21
N GLN A 597 -38.07 11.73 -17.75
CA GLN A 597 -39.50 12.02 -17.90
C GLN A 597 -39.85 13.26 -17.05
N PRO A 598 -40.65 14.20 -17.57
CA PRO A 598 -41.12 15.32 -16.75
C PRO A 598 -41.94 14.75 -15.58
N SER A 599 -41.52 15.09 -14.37
CA SER A 599 -42.20 14.75 -13.11
C SER A 599 -43.58 15.38 -13.01
#